data_AF-A0A359FUL9-F1
#
_entry.id   AF-A0A359FUL9-F1
#
_cell.length_a   1.000
_cell.length_b   1.000
_cell.length_c   1.000
_cell.angle_alpha   90.00
_cell.angle_beta   90.00
_cell.angle_gamma   90.00
#
_symmetry.space_group_name_H-M   'P 1'
#
loop_
_entity.id
_entity.type
_entity.pdbx_description
1 polymer ?
#
loop_
_entity_poly.entity_id
_entity_poly.type
_entity_poly.pdbx_seq_one_letter_code
_entity_poly.pdbx_strand_id
1 'polypeptide(L)'
;MSEPVRKKKELKPVRLISNTEIKAGVFVIELEKIHDFIPGQIVAVAMHPDDDLRLYSIASGVDYPYLRILFDRVPDGQLTPPMSELRT
;
A
#
# COMPACT_ATOMS: atom_id res chain seq x y z
N MET A 1 -13.18 -30.08 7.74
CA MET A 1 -13.56 -28.94 6.87
C MET A 1 -12.28 -28.19 6.57
N SER A 2 -11.75 -28.32 5.35
CA SER A 2 -10.52 -27.64 4.96
C SER A 2 -10.89 -26.23 4.52
N GLU A 3 -10.47 -25.22 5.28
CA GLU A 3 -10.60 -23.83 4.85
C GLU A 3 -9.91 -23.64 3.49
N PRO A 4 -10.48 -22.85 2.57
CA PRO A 4 -9.82 -22.59 1.30
C PRO A 4 -8.51 -21.87 1.60
N VAL A 5 -7.39 -22.52 1.30
CA VAL A 5 -6.05 -21.93 1.34
C VAL A 5 -6.06 -20.76 0.37
N ARG A 6 -6.30 -19.55 0.88
CA ARG A 6 -6.11 -18.31 0.10
C ARG A 6 -4.67 -18.35 -0.38
N LYS A 7 -4.44 -18.51 -1.70
CA LYS A 7 -3.11 -18.35 -2.28
C LYS A 7 -2.56 -17.01 -1.76
N LYS A 8 -1.54 -17.06 -0.88
CA LYS A 8 -0.82 -15.86 -0.45
C LYS A 8 -0.37 -15.17 -1.74
N LYS A 9 -0.87 -13.97 -2.00
CA LYS A 9 -0.36 -13.17 -3.11
C LYS A 9 1.12 -12.92 -2.84
N GLU A 10 1.97 -13.20 -3.80
CA GLU A 10 3.40 -12.89 -3.66
C GLU A 10 3.57 -11.38 -3.53
N LEU A 11 4.09 -10.95 -2.38
CA LEU A 11 4.48 -9.57 -2.15
C LEU A 11 5.90 -9.36 -2.65
N LYS A 12 6.13 -8.20 -3.27
CA LYS A 12 7.47 -7.75 -3.64
C LYS A 12 7.82 -6.54 -2.78
N PRO A 13 9.00 -6.50 -2.15
CA PRO A 13 9.45 -5.29 -1.49
C PRO A 13 9.61 -4.18 -2.54
N VAL A 14 9.18 -2.97 -2.17
CA VAL A 14 9.26 -1.78 -3.02
C VAL A 14 9.92 -0.66 -2.26
N ARG A 15 10.61 0.24 -2.98
CA ARG A 15 11.24 1.39 -2.36
C ARG A 15 10.19 2.46 -2.05
N LEU A 16 10.26 3.02 -0.85
CA LEU A 16 9.54 4.22 -0.46
C LEU A 16 10.16 5.44 -1.15
N ILE A 17 9.33 6.22 -1.84
CA ILE A 17 9.74 7.47 -2.50
C ILE A 17 9.38 8.67 -1.64
N SER A 18 8.18 8.68 -1.06
CA SER A 18 7.74 9.71 -0.13
C SER A 18 6.57 9.22 0.72
N ASN A 19 6.37 9.85 1.88
CA ASN A 19 5.22 9.63 2.75
C ASN A 19 4.82 10.97 3.36
N THR A 20 3.68 11.50 2.94
CA THR A 20 3.26 12.86 3.28
C THR A 20 1.88 12.86 3.89
N GLU A 21 1.75 13.44 5.08
CA GLU A 21 0.44 13.75 5.67
C GLU A 21 -0.16 14.96 4.95
N ILE A 22 -1.29 14.76 4.28
CA ILE A 22 -1.97 15.83 3.52
C ILE A 22 -3.10 16.49 4.32
N LYS A 23 -3.57 15.81 5.36
CA LYS A 23 -4.57 16.25 6.33
C LYS A 23 -4.37 15.43 7.59
N ALA A 24 -4.77 15.93 8.76
CA ALA A 24 -4.71 15.20 10.02
C ALA A 24 -5.23 13.76 9.88
N GLY A 25 -4.34 12.78 10.01
CA GLY A 25 -4.64 11.35 9.90
C GLY A 25 -4.79 10.82 8.48
N VAL A 26 -4.49 11.59 7.44
CA VAL A 26 -4.63 11.20 6.02
C VAL A 26 -3.29 11.38 5.31
N PHE A 27 -2.81 10.30 4.70
CA PHE A 27 -1.47 10.20 4.16
C PHE A 27 -1.49 9.82 2.68
N VAL A 28 -0.55 10.38 1.94
CA VAL A 28 -0.20 9.95 0.58
C VAL A 28 1.20 9.36 0.64
N ILE A 29 1.29 8.09 0.27
CA ILE A 29 2.56 7.38 0.13
C ILE A 29 2.87 7.17 -1.35
N GLU A 30 4.11 7.45 -1.72
CA GLU A 30 4.65 7.20 -3.05
C GLU A 30 5.64 6.05 -2.97
N LEU A 31 5.47 5.10 -3.88
CA LEU A 31 6.28 3.89 -3.99
C LEU A 31 6.87 3.81 -5.39
N GLU A 32 8.02 3.17 -5.51
CA GLU A 32 8.61 2.85 -6.81
C GLU A 32 7.63 2.01 -7.65
N LYS A 33 7.39 2.45 -8.88
CA LYS A 33 6.49 1.76 -9.81
C LYS A 33 7.20 0.52 -10.37
N ILE A 34 6.86 -0.65 -9.83
CA ILE A 34 7.46 -1.93 -10.24
C ILE A 34 6.83 -2.57 -11.49
N HIS A 35 5.63 -2.14 -11.89
CA HIS A 35 4.93 -2.63 -13.08
C HIS A 35 3.89 -1.61 -13.56
N ASP A 36 3.48 -1.73 -14.83
CA ASP A 36 2.32 -1.03 -15.34
C ASP A 36 1.03 -1.62 -14.78
N PHE A 37 0.05 -0.75 -14.58
CA PHE A 37 -1.27 -1.10 -14.05
C PHE A 37 -2.36 -0.53 -14.94
N ILE A 38 -3.53 -1.16 -14.90
CA ILE A 38 -4.74 -0.69 -15.59
C ILE A 38 -5.55 0.16 -14.59
N PRO A 39 -6.06 1.34 -15.00
CA PRO A 39 -6.93 2.15 -14.15
C PRO A 39 -8.08 1.33 -13.55
N GLY A 40 -8.33 1.49 -12.26
CA GLY A 40 -9.32 0.71 -11.51
C GLY A 40 -8.78 -0.55 -10.84
N GLN A 41 -7.50 -0.90 -11.05
CA GLN A 41 -6.85 -1.95 -10.27
C GLN A 41 -6.55 -1.52 -8.83
N ILE A 42 -6.49 -2.53 -7.96
CA ILE A 42 -6.13 -2.41 -6.54
C ILE A 42 -4.86 -3.20 -6.26
N VAL A 43 -4.04 -2.69 -5.34
CA VAL A 43 -2.81 -3.33 -4.89
C VAL A 43 -2.99 -3.91 -3.49
N ALA A 44 -2.33 -5.04 -3.24
CA ALA A 44 -2.22 -5.60 -1.90
C ALA A 44 -0.95 -5.05 -1.24
N VAL A 45 -1.10 -4.53 -0.03
CA VAL A 45 -0.02 -3.92 0.76
C VAL A 45 0.03 -4.57 2.13
N ALA A 46 1.24 -4.75 2.63
CA ALA A 46 1.56 -5.20 3.97
C ALA A 46 2.94 -4.62 4.38
N MET A 47 3.21 -4.52 5.68
CA MET A 47 4.55 -4.14 6.17
C MET A 47 5.52 -5.32 6.07
N HIS A 48 5.05 -6.51 6.41
CA HIS A 48 5.81 -7.75 6.34
C HIS A 48 5.07 -8.83 5.51
N PRO A 49 5.79 -9.78 4.89
CA PRO A 49 5.18 -10.87 4.09
C PRO A 49 4.25 -11.80 4.87
N ASP A 50 4.34 -11.78 6.19
CA ASP A 50 3.53 -12.60 7.09
C ASP A 50 2.32 -11.86 7.67
N ASP A 51 2.23 -10.55 7.46
CA ASP A 51 1.08 -9.77 7.89
C ASP A 51 -0.13 -10.03 6.98
N ASP A 52 -1.31 -9.69 7.49
CA ASP A 52 -2.49 -9.67 6.66
C ASP A 52 -2.37 -8.63 5.54
N LEU A 53 -2.69 -9.06 4.32
CA LEU A 53 -2.78 -8.17 3.17
C LEU A 53 -3.97 -7.21 3.32
N ARG A 54 -3.75 -5.94 3.02
CA ARG A 54 -4.80 -4.93 2.88
C ARG A 54 -4.82 -4.41 1.44
N LEU A 55 -6.02 -4.17 0.93
CA LEU A 55 -6.21 -3.76 -0.46
C LEU A 55 -6.37 -2.24 -0.52
N TYR A 56 -5.62 -1.61 -1.42
CA TYR A 56 -5.68 -0.18 -1.64
C TYR A 56 -5.87 0.13 -3.12
N SER A 57 -6.63 1.18 -3.39
CA SER A 57 -6.75 1.75 -4.73
C SER A 57 -5.48 2.50 -5.09
N ILE A 58 -5.08 2.41 -6.35
CA ILE A 58 -3.98 3.22 -6.89
C ILE A 58 -4.50 4.64 -7.09
N ALA A 59 -3.83 5.61 -6.46
CA ALA A 59 -4.16 7.03 -6.47
C ALA A 59 -3.24 7.85 -7.40
N SER A 60 -2.60 7.20 -8.38
CA SER A 60 -1.79 7.82 -9.43
C SER A 60 -2.30 7.47 -10.82
N GLY A 61 -2.00 8.32 -11.80
CA GLY A 61 -2.21 8.02 -13.21
C GLY A 61 -1.19 7.01 -13.74
N VAL A 62 -1.51 6.36 -14.86
CA VAL A 62 -0.64 5.35 -15.50
C VAL A 62 0.72 5.96 -15.92
N ASP A 63 0.69 7.21 -16.38
CA ASP A 63 1.88 7.96 -16.83
C ASP A 63 2.63 8.64 -15.67
N TYR A 64 2.13 8.53 -14.43
CA TYR A 64 2.83 9.08 -13.28
C TYR A 64 4.04 8.19 -12.93
N PRO A 65 5.22 8.77 -12.60
CA PRO A 65 6.46 7.99 -12.42
C PRO A 65 6.43 7.07 -11.20
N TYR A 66 5.56 7.34 -10.22
CA TYR A 66 5.46 6.58 -8.97
C TYR A 66 4.07 5.97 -8.79
N LEU A 67 3.97 4.95 -7.97
CA LEU A 67 2.69 4.43 -7.53
C LEU A 67 2.27 5.18 -6.27
N ARG A 68 1.11 5.84 -6.32
CA ARG A 68 0.55 6.54 -5.15
C ARG A 68 -0.54 5.72 -4.49
N ILE A 69 -0.55 5.75 -3.16
CA ILE A 69 -1.65 5.25 -2.35
C ILE A 69 -2.08 6.36 -1.40
N LEU A 70 -3.39 6.59 -1.35
CA LEU A 70 -4.02 7.46 -0.36
C LEU A 70 -4.62 6.57 0.72
N PHE A 71 -4.33 6.87 1.98
CA PHE A 71 -4.84 6.09 3.10
C PHE A 71 -5.08 6.95 4.34
N ASP A 72 -6.04 6.52 5.16
CA ASP A 72 -6.27 7.06 6.49
C ASP A 72 -5.52 6.24 7.53
N ARG A 73 -4.95 6.91 8.52
CA ARG A 73 -4.32 6.29 9.69
C ARG A 73 -5.42 5.77 10.62
N VAL A 74 -5.54 4.45 10.71
CA VAL A 74 -6.36 3.77 11.71
C VAL A 74 -5.46 3.43 12.91
N PRO A 75 -5.60 4.10 14.08
CA PRO A 75 -4.70 3.91 15.22
C PRO A 75 -4.61 2.47 15.74
N ASP A 76 -5.74 1.76 15.75
CA ASP A 76 -5.83 0.36 16.19
C ASP A 76 -5.51 -0.65 15.07
N GLY A 77 -5.17 -0.15 13.87
CA GLY A 77 -4.81 -0.98 12.71
C GLY A 77 -3.37 -1.51 12.81
N GLN A 78 -3.11 -2.68 12.22
CA GLN A 78 -1.77 -3.25 12.19
C GLN A 78 -0.87 -2.64 11.09
N LEU A 79 -1.47 -2.17 9.99
CA LEU A 79 -0.75 -1.66 8.83
C LEU A 79 -0.57 -0.15 8.85
N THR A 80 -1.65 0.60 9.09
CA THR A 80 -1.67 2.04 8.85
C THR A 80 -0.83 2.87 9.83
N PRO A 81 -0.71 2.54 11.14
CA PRO A 81 0.20 3.26 12.02
C PRO A 81 1.67 3.17 11.60
N PRO A 82 2.29 1.98 11.42
CA PRO A 82 3.68 1.91 10.99
C PRO A 82 3.88 2.47 9.58
N MET A 83 2.92 2.27 8.67
CA MET A 83 2.99 2.85 7.32
C MET A 83 2.96 4.39 7.34
N SER A 84 2.21 5.02 8.26
CA SER A 84 2.18 6.48 8.41
C SER A 84 3.48 7.07 8.97
N GLU A 85 4.32 6.25 9.60
CA GLU A 85 5.55 6.67 10.27
C GLU A 85 6.81 6.39 9.43
N LEU A 86 6.65 5.77 8.26
CA LEU A 86 7.74 5.49 7.32
C LEU A 86 8.42 6.78 6.84
N ARG A 87 9.75 6.76 6.81
CA ARG A 87 10.63 7.84 6.35
C ARG A 87 11.57 7.33 5.26
N THR A 88 11.90 8.20 4.33
CA THR A 88 12.82 7.97 3.19
C THR A 88 14.28 8.03 3.62
#